data_AF-A0A438IM46-F1
#
_entry.id   AF-A0A438IM46-F1
#
_cell.length_a   1.000
_cell.length_b   1.000
_cell.length_c   1.000
_cell.angle_alpha   90.00
_cell.angle_beta   90.00
_cell.angle_gamma   90.00
#
_symmetry.space_group_name_H-M   'P 1'
#
loop_
_entity.id
_entity.type
_entity.pdbx_description
1 polymer ?
#
loop_
_entity_poly.entity_id
_entity_poly.type
_entity_poly.pdbx_seq_one_letter_code
_entity_poly.pdbx_strand_id
1 'polypeptide(L)'
;MAQIPNLDNAPFNLTSLRDQSQKELLNILKNIRGRKCLVIDPKLGGSLSLIIQTSLLKEHGVELRYLSADPIQTECTKVVYLVRPQLNLMKFICSHIRNDISKGLQREYFVYFVPRRAVACEKILEEDNFHHLLTIGEYPLYILPVDEDVLSFELDLAYKECQVDGDTSSLWHIAKAIHKLEFSFGLIPNVRAKGKASVRVADILNRMQAEEPVNTSDVILHQFKPILKQIDLGNLMLYLITHFMGMPEINTLILIDREVDMITPMCTQLTYEGLLDEVR
;
A
#
# COMPACT_ATOMS: atom_id res chain seq x y z
N MET A 1 -9.92 16.01 -10.77
CA MET A 1 -9.39 14.65 -10.94
C MET A 1 -7.92 14.72 -10.61
N ALA A 2 -7.42 13.95 -9.64
CA ALA A 2 -5.99 13.90 -9.37
C ALA A 2 -5.30 13.33 -10.62
N GLN A 3 -4.34 14.08 -11.15
CA GLN A 3 -3.51 13.60 -12.25
C GLN A 3 -2.45 12.68 -11.65
N ILE A 4 -2.18 11.56 -12.32
CA ILE A 4 -1.08 10.67 -11.92
C ILE A 4 0.23 11.47 -12.08
N PRO A 5 1.07 11.56 -11.03
CA PRO A 5 2.30 12.36 -11.08
C PRO A 5 3.24 11.84 -12.17
N ASN A 6 3.90 12.74 -12.89
CA ASN A 6 5.06 12.32 -13.69
C ASN A 6 6.20 11.93 -12.73
N LEU A 7 6.96 10.89 -13.07
CA LEU A 7 8.07 10.36 -12.27
C LEU A 7 9.39 10.30 -13.06
N ASP A 8 9.44 10.93 -14.23
CA ASP A 8 10.57 10.83 -15.15
C ASP A 8 11.86 11.43 -14.58
N ASN A 9 11.78 12.45 -13.71
CA ASN A 9 12.98 13.03 -13.06
C ASN A 9 13.25 12.49 -11.66
N ALA A 10 12.58 11.41 -11.25
CA ALA A 10 12.82 10.79 -9.95
C ALA A 10 14.29 10.29 -9.83
N PRO A 11 14.90 10.38 -8.63
CA PRO A 11 16.31 9.99 -8.44
C PRO A 11 16.57 8.49 -8.63
N PHE A 12 15.51 7.67 -8.56
CA PHE A 12 15.51 6.25 -8.88
C PHE A 12 14.13 5.87 -9.46
N ASN A 13 14.00 4.67 -10.03
CA ASN A 13 12.82 4.27 -10.82
C ASN A 13 11.55 4.06 -9.97
N LEU A 14 10.90 5.16 -9.56
CA LEU A 14 9.64 5.15 -8.82
C LEU A 14 8.45 4.63 -9.64
N THR A 15 8.52 4.71 -10.97
CA THR A 15 7.51 4.15 -11.87
C THR A 15 7.36 2.65 -11.66
N SER A 16 8.47 1.93 -11.46
CA SER A 16 8.45 0.49 -11.18
C SER A 16 7.68 0.12 -9.90
N LEU A 17 7.77 0.96 -8.86
CA LEU A 17 7.06 0.77 -7.60
C LEU A 17 5.54 0.97 -7.78
N ARG A 18 5.16 2.00 -8.55
CA ARG A 18 3.77 2.27 -8.92
C ARG A 18 3.19 1.13 -9.77
N ASP A 19 3.92 0.70 -10.79
CA ASP A 19 3.53 -0.38 -11.69
C ASP A 19 3.37 -1.72 -10.94
N GLN A 20 4.26 -2.01 -10.00
CA GLN A 20 4.14 -3.18 -9.14
C GLN A 20 2.84 -3.13 -8.32
N SER A 21 2.57 -1.99 -7.68
CA SER A 21 1.35 -1.79 -6.89
C SER A 21 0.08 -1.90 -7.75
N GLN A 22 0.11 -1.34 -8.96
CA GLN A 22 -0.98 -1.46 -9.93
C GLN A 22 -1.20 -2.92 -10.36
N LYS A 23 -0.11 -3.63 -10.67
CA LYS A 23 -0.15 -5.03 -11.09
C LYS A 23 -0.66 -5.95 -10.01
N GLU A 24 -0.29 -5.74 -8.75
CA GLU A 24 -0.80 -6.47 -7.59
C GLU A 24 -2.33 -6.31 -7.47
N LEU A 25 -2.85 -5.09 -7.57
CA LEU A 25 -4.29 -4.82 -7.56
C LEU A 25 -5.01 -5.47 -8.75
N LEU A 26 -4.46 -5.32 -9.96
CA LEU A 26 -5.04 -5.92 -11.16
C LEU A 26 -5.03 -7.44 -11.08
N ASN A 27 -4.01 -8.07 -10.48
CA ASN A 27 -3.99 -9.51 -10.26
C ASN A 27 -5.12 -9.97 -9.33
N ILE A 28 -5.33 -9.26 -8.22
CA ILE A 28 -6.46 -9.51 -7.31
C ILE A 28 -7.78 -9.46 -8.09
N LEU A 29 -7.98 -8.39 -8.86
CA LEU A 29 -9.21 -8.19 -9.63
C LEU A 29 -9.38 -9.22 -10.77
N LYS A 30 -8.30 -9.68 -11.40
CA LYS A 30 -8.32 -10.69 -12.47
C LYS A 30 -8.61 -12.09 -11.97
N ASN A 31 -8.14 -12.44 -10.76
CA ASN A 31 -8.42 -13.72 -10.14
C ASN A 31 -9.92 -13.93 -9.87
N ILE A 32 -10.65 -12.83 -9.67
CA ILE A 32 -12.11 -12.85 -9.52
C ILE A 32 -12.74 -12.76 -10.92
N ARG A 33 -13.25 -13.87 -11.44
CA ARG A 33 -13.86 -13.93 -12.78
C ARG A 33 -15.23 -13.25 -12.83
N GLY A 34 -15.54 -12.55 -13.92
CA GLY A 34 -16.83 -11.88 -14.16
C GLY A 34 -16.86 -10.39 -13.81
N ARG A 35 -18.00 -9.73 -14.09
CA ARG A 35 -18.25 -8.34 -13.68
C ARG A 35 -18.35 -8.26 -12.16
N LYS A 36 -17.75 -7.23 -11.57
CA LYS A 36 -17.68 -7.07 -10.12
C LYS A 36 -17.83 -5.62 -9.72
N CYS A 37 -18.39 -5.41 -8.54
CA CYS A 37 -18.45 -4.10 -7.89
C CYS A 37 -17.30 -4.00 -6.90
N LEU A 38 -16.36 -3.08 -7.14
CA LEU A 38 -15.28 -2.73 -6.22
C LEU A 38 -15.76 -1.59 -5.32
N VAL A 39 -15.89 -1.89 -4.03
CA VAL A 39 -16.33 -0.98 -2.98
C VAL A 39 -15.10 -0.57 -2.18
N ILE A 40 -14.70 0.70 -2.26
CA ILE A 40 -13.47 1.19 -1.63
C ILE A 40 -13.76 2.07 -0.42
N ASP A 41 -12.91 2.01 0.60
CA ASP A 41 -12.87 3.03 1.65
C ASP A 41 -12.66 4.43 1.01
N PRO A 42 -13.51 5.43 1.29
CA PRO A 42 -13.36 6.78 0.77
C PRO A 42 -11.95 7.37 0.92
N LYS A 43 -11.27 7.08 2.03
CA LYS A 43 -9.92 7.59 2.28
C LYS A 43 -8.84 6.93 1.42
N LEU A 44 -9.10 5.74 0.88
CA LEU A 44 -8.20 5.09 -0.09
C LEU A 44 -8.37 5.64 -1.51
N GLY A 45 -9.45 6.38 -1.79
CA GLY A 45 -9.76 6.88 -3.13
C GLY A 45 -8.63 7.73 -3.73
N GLY A 46 -8.05 8.64 -2.92
CA GLY A 46 -6.92 9.46 -3.32
C GLY A 46 -5.71 8.61 -3.68
N SER A 47 -5.27 7.75 -2.75
CA SER A 47 -4.13 6.84 -2.93
C SER A 47 -4.27 5.94 -4.16
N LEU A 48 -5.46 5.37 -4.40
CA LEU A 48 -5.71 4.51 -5.56
C LEU A 48 -5.67 5.28 -6.88
N SER A 49 -6.10 6.55 -6.88
CA SER A 49 -6.08 7.37 -8.09
C SER A 49 -4.66 7.67 -8.60
N LEU A 50 -3.66 7.60 -7.72
CA LEU A 50 -2.23 7.72 -8.07
C LEU A 50 -1.66 6.49 -8.77
N ILE A 51 -2.38 5.37 -8.76
CA ILE A 51 -1.90 4.06 -9.22
C ILE A 51 -2.71 3.57 -10.41
N ILE A 52 -4.02 3.77 -10.38
CA ILE A 52 -4.93 3.24 -11.39
C ILE A 52 -6.02 4.25 -11.77
N GLN A 53 -6.20 4.43 -13.07
CA GLN A 53 -7.29 5.23 -13.60
C GLN A 53 -8.61 4.44 -13.57
N THR A 54 -9.72 5.14 -13.36
CA THR A 54 -11.05 4.53 -13.36
C THR A 54 -11.43 3.93 -14.72
N SER A 55 -10.88 4.45 -15.82
CA SER A 55 -11.01 3.88 -17.17
C SER A 55 -10.50 2.44 -17.22
N LEU A 56 -9.29 2.20 -16.72
CA LEU A 56 -8.65 0.88 -16.69
C LEU A 56 -9.44 -0.12 -15.83
N LEU A 57 -10.04 0.33 -14.72
CA LEU A 57 -10.95 -0.50 -13.92
C LEU A 57 -12.20 -0.91 -14.71
N LYS A 58 -12.81 0.02 -15.43
CA LYS A 58 -13.99 -0.25 -16.27
C LYS A 58 -13.68 -1.24 -17.40
N GLU A 59 -12.50 -1.15 -18.02
CA GLU A 59 -12.03 -2.11 -19.03
C GLU A 59 -11.94 -3.54 -18.47
N HIS A 60 -11.64 -3.69 -17.18
CA HIS A 60 -11.64 -4.98 -16.47
C HIS A 60 -13.02 -5.39 -15.94
N GLY A 61 -14.09 -4.70 -16.34
CA GLY A 61 -15.46 -4.99 -15.93
C GLY A 61 -15.74 -4.68 -14.45
N VAL A 62 -15.02 -3.70 -13.89
CA VAL A 62 -15.15 -3.28 -12.50
C VAL A 62 -15.99 -2.01 -12.39
N GLU A 63 -17.09 -2.10 -11.67
CA GLU A 63 -17.89 -0.96 -11.23
C GLU A 63 -17.29 -0.41 -9.93
N LEU A 64 -16.95 0.88 -9.87
CA LEU A 64 -16.35 1.49 -8.67
C LEU A 64 -17.42 2.19 -7.82
N ARG A 65 -17.45 1.89 -6.51
CA ARG A 65 -18.28 2.58 -5.51
C ARG A 65 -17.49 2.86 -4.24
N TYR A 66 -17.94 3.87 -3.50
CA TYR A 66 -17.40 4.16 -2.17
C TYR A 66 -18.19 3.43 -1.08
N LEU A 67 -17.48 2.94 -0.07
CA LEU A 67 -18.10 2.36 1.13
C LEU A 67 -18.79 3.49 1.92
N SER A 68 -20.04 3.24 2.28
CA SER A 68 -20.85 4.14 3.09
C SER A 68 -21.75 3.32 4.02
N ALA A 69 -22.58 3.98 4.83
CA ALA A 69 -23.59 3.29 5.64
C ALA A 69 -24.77 2.77 4.80
N ASP A 70 -24.98 3.34 3.61
CA ASP A 70 -26.09 3.00 2.73
C ASP A 70 -25.80 1.70 1.95
N PRO A 71 -26.80 0.81 1.80
CA PRO A 71 -26.63 -0.45 1.10
C PRO A 71 -26.15 -0.30 -0.34
N ILE A 72 -25.33 -1.25 -0.79
CA ILE A 72 -24.76 -1.24 -2.13
C ILE A 72 -25.83 -1.55 -3.18
N GLN A 73 -26.10 -0.56 -4.03
CA GLN A 73 -26.99 -0.69 -5.17
C GLN A 73 -26.20 -1.12 -6.42
N THR A 74 -25.98 -2.42 -6.62
CA THR A 74 -25.30 -2.94 -7.82
C THR A 74 -26.04 -4.16 -8.36
N GLU A 75 -25.95 -4.39 -9.67
CA GLU A 75 -26.41 -5.62 -10.31
C GLU A 75 -25.32 -6.71 -10.33
N CYS A 76 -24.10 -6.39 -9.89
CA CYS A 76 -22.99 -7.34 -9.87
C CYS A 76 -23.25 -8.45 -8.84
N THR A 77 -23.02 -9.70 -9.24
CA THR A 77 -23.07 -10.86 -8.34
C THR A 77 -21.84 -10.96 -7.44
N LYS A 78 -20.77 -10.24 -7.77
CA LYS A 78 -19.50 -10.23 -7.02
C LYS A 78 -19.23 -8.84 -6.46
N VAL A 79 -18.99 -8.78 -5.15
CA VAL A 79 -18.68 -7.54 -4.44
C VAL A 79 -17.31 -7.68 -3.78
N VAL A 80 -16.40 -6.78 -4.13
CA VAL A 80 -15.04 -6.74 -3.63
C VAL A 80 -14.87 -5.50 -2.77
N TYR A 81 -14.69 -5.68 -1.48
CA TYR A 81 -14.37 -4.60 -0.54
C TYR A 81 -12.87 -4.41 -0.48
N LEU A 82 -12.42 -3.17 -0.66
CA LEU A 82 -11.02 -2.78 -0.49
C LEU A 82 -10.95 -1.71 0.61
N VAL A 83 -10.48 -2.11 1.79
CA VAL A 83 -10.67 -1.32 3.02
C VAL A 83 -9.45 -1.36 3.92
N ARG A 84 -9.24 -0.30 4.70
CA ARG A 84 -8.27 -0.30 5.80
C ARG A 84 -8.81 -1.16 6.95
N PRO A 85 -7.94 -1.74 7.81
CA PRO A 85 -8.34 -2.60 8.92
C PRO A 85 -8.97 -1.82 10.09
N GLN A 86 -10.13 -1.21 9.85
CA GLN A 86 -10.88 -0.41 10.82
C GLN A 86 -12.20 -1.09 11.19
N LEU A 87 -12.47 -1.17 12.49
CA LEU A 87 -13.66 -1.87 13.03
C LEU A 87 -14.99 -1.27 12.52
N ASN A 88 -15.03 0.06 12.32
CA ASN A 88 -16.22 0.74 11.81
C ASN A 88 -16.56 0.31 10.38
N LEU A 89 -15.55 0.07 9.53
CA LEU A 89 -15.75 -0.38 8.16
C LEU A 89 -16.29 -1.81 8.13
N MET A 90 -15.83 -2.68 9.05
CA MET A 90 -16.37 -4.04 9.18
C MET A 90 -17.87 -4.03 9.49
N LYS A 91 -18.32 -3.13 10.38
CA LYS A 91 -19.75 -2.98 10.69
C LYS A 91 -20.58 -2.59 9.47
N PHE A 92 -20.07 -1.71 8.61
CA PHE A 92 -20.74 -1.37 7.34
C PHE A 92 -20.81 -2.58 6.40
N ILE A 93 -19.72 -3.32 6.24
CA ILE A 93 -19.69 -4.54 5.43
C ILE A 93 -20.74 -5.56 5.93
N CYS A 94 -20.78 -5.82 7.24
CA CYS A 94 -21.79 -6.70 7.84
C CYS A 94 -23.21 -6.20 7.59
N SER A 95 -23.45 -4.89 7.73
CA SER A 95 -24.76 -4.27 7.43
C SER A 95 -25.19 -4.51 5.98
N HIS A 96 -24.27 -4.34 5.03
CA HIS A 96 -24.55 -4.56 3.61
C HIS A 96 -24.92 -6.00 3.31
N ILE A 97 -24.15 -6.95 3.84
CA ILE A 97 -24.40 -8.39 3.66
C ILE A 97 -25.76 -8.77 4.26
N ARG A 98 -26.09 -8.28 5.47
CA ARG A 98 -27.42 -8.47 6.08
C ARG A 98 -28.54 -7.97 5.19
N ASN A 99 -28.41 -6.75 4.67
CA ASN A 99 -29.41 -6.17 3.77
C ASN A 99 -29.58 -7.03 2.50
N ASP A 100 -28.50 -7.51 1.90
CA ASP A 100 -28.55 -8.32 0.69
C ASP A 100 -29.25 -9.66 0.95
N ILE A 101 -28.93 -10.33 2.08
CA ILE A 101 -29.61 -11.55 2.52
C ILE A 101 -31.10 -11.30 2.74
N SER A 102 -31.48 -10.19 3.38
CA SER A 102 -32.89 -9.85 3.64
C SER A 102 -33.70 -9.65 2.35
N LYS A 103 -33.04 -9.26 1.25
CA LYS A 103 -33.63 -9.08 -0.08
C LYS A 103 -33.56 -10.36 -0.94
N GLY A 104 -33.00 -11.44 -0.42
CA GLY A 104 -32.79 -12.69 -1.16
C GLY A 104 -31.72 -12.62 -2.24
N LEU A 105 -30.81 -11.62 -2.18
CA LEU A 105 -29.72 -11.49 -3.13
C LEU A 105 -28.61 -12.48 -2.79
N GLN A 106 -28.25 -13.33 -3.75
CA GLN A 106 -27.11 -14.23 -3.64
C GLN A 106 -25.90 -13.62 -4.34
N ARG A 107 -24.89 -13.25 -3.54
CA ARG A 107 -23.64 -12.63 -4.01
C ARG A 107 -22.43 -13.33 -3.43
N GLU A 108 -21.32 -13.31 -4.16
CA GLU A 108 -19.99 -13.66 -3.65
C GLU A 108 -19.31 -12.41 -3.10
N TYR A 109 -18.82 -12.47 -1.86
CA TYR A 109 -18.18 -11.35 -1.19
C TYR A 109 -16.69 -11.58 -0.98
N PHE A 110 -15.89 -10.57 -1.26
CA PHE A 110 -14.44 -10.57 -1.08
C PHE A 110 -14.03 -9.36 -0.25
N VAL A 111 -13.13 -9.52 0.71
CA VAL A 111 -12.59 -8.42 1.52
C VAL A 111 -11.07 -8.42 1.40
N TYR A 112 -10.52 -7.36 0.84
CA TYR A 112 -9.08 -7.12 0.75
C TYR A 112 -8.70 -6.00 1.69
N PHE A 113 -7.87 -6.34 2.69
CA PHE A 113 -7.35 -5.35 3.63
C PHE A 113 -6.14 -4.62 3.06
N VAL A 114 -6.09 -3.31 3.31
CA VAL A 114 -4.99 -2.43 2.90
C VAL A 114 -4.31 -1.83 4.15
N PRO A 115 -2.99 -2.03 4.35
CA PRO A 115 -2.10 -2.91 3.59
C PRO A 115 -2.21 -4.40 3.99
N ARG A 116 -2.71 -4.70 5.20
CA ARG A 116 -2.73 -6.07 5.75
C ARG A 116 -3.96 -6.33 6.62
N ARG A 117 -4.28 -7.60 6.87
CA ARG A 117 -5.38 -8.00 7.75
C ARG A 117 -5.08 -7.67 9.22
N ALA A 118 -6.15 -7.46 9.99
CA ALA A 118 -6.08 -7.33 11.44
C ALA A 118 -6.99 -8.36 12.08
N VAL A 119 -6.46 -9.12 13.04
CA VAL A 119 -7.19 -10.18 13.76
C VAL A 119 -8.46 -9.62 14.42
N ALA A 120 -8.43 -8.39 14.93
CA ALA A 120 -9.61 -7.74 15.50
C ALA A 120 -10.75 -7.53 14.48
N CYS A 121 -10.42 -7.25 13.22
CA CYS A 121 -11.42 -7.13 12.16
C CYS A 121 -12.01 -8.48 11.78
N GLU A 122 -11.18 -9.53 11.70
CA GLU A 122 -11.65 -10.90 11.39
C GLU A 122 -12.62 -11.40 12.47
N LYS A 123 -12.31 -11.15 13.75
CA LYS A 123 -13.22 -11.49 14.86
C LYS A 123 -14.60 -10.84 14.76
N ILE A 124 -14.68 -9.58 14.33
CA ILE A 124 -15.99 -8.92 14.11
C ILE A 124 -16.79 -9.65 13.02
N LEU A 125 -16.12 -10.05 11.93
CA LEU A 125 -16.76 -10.78 10.84
C LEU A 125 -17.20 -12.19 11.27
N GLU A 126 -16.46 -12.82 12.18
CA GLU A 126 -16.80 -14.11 12.79
C GLU A 126 -17.99 -14.01 13.74
N GLU A 127 -18.00 -13.03 14.65
CA GLU A 127 -19.09 -12.79 15.62
C GLU A 127 -20.43 -12.52 14.93
N ASP A 128 -20.39 -11.81 13.79
CA ASP A 128 -21.58 -11.56 12.96
C ASP A 128 -21.97 -12.75 12.07
N ASN A 129 -21.26 -13.88 12.17
CA ASN A 129 -21.42 -15.08 11.35
C ASN A 129 -21.29 -14.86 9.84
N PHE A 130 -20.58 -13.82 9.36
CA PHE A 130 -20.37 -13.59 7.93
C PHE A 130 -19.03 -14.07 7.40
N HIS A 131 -18.08 -14.40 8.29
CA HIS A 131 -16.75 -14.85 7.92
C HIS A 131 -16.74 -15.99 6.87
N HIS A 132 -17.65 -16.95 6.98
CA HIS A 132 -17.75 -18.08 6.05
C HIS A 132 -18.28 -17.72 4.66
N LEU A 133 -18.93 -16.56 4.50
CA LEU A 133 -19.42 -16.04 3.22
C LEU A 133 -18.38 -15.16 2.51
N LEU A 134 -17.28 -14.83 3.18
CA LEU A 134 -16.28 -13.87 2.75
C LEU A 134 -14.98 -14.57 2.35
N THR A 135 -14.44 -14.22 1.19
CA THR A 135 -13.05 -14.53 0.88
C THR A 135 -12.17 -13.37 1.33
N ILE A 136 -11.29 -13.61 2.29
CA ILE A 136 -10.42 -12.57 2.89
C ILE A 136 -9.02 -12.62 2.30
N GLY A 137 -8.56 -11.49 1.79
CA GLY A 137 -7.22 -11.29 1.25
C GLY A 137 -6.57 -10.00 1.73
N GLU A 138 -5.37 -9.75 1.22
CA GLU A 138 -4.60 -8.54 1.52
C GLU A 138 -4.17 -7.89 0.21
N TYR A 139 -4.09 -6.56 0.22
CA TYR A 139 -3.47 -5.79 -0.83
C TYR A 139 -2.36 -4.94 -0.17
N PRO A 140 -1.09 -5.36 -0.26
CA PRO A 140 0.03 -4.76 0.46
C PRO A 140 0.48 -3.41 -0.15
N LEU A 141 -0.44 -2.45 -0.15
CA LEU A 141 -0.23 -1.07 -0.55
C LEU A 141 0.37 -0.28 0.60
N TYR A 142 1.69 -0.18 0.62
CA TYR A 142 2.41 0.54 1.66
C TYR A 142 2.66 1.98 1.25
N ILE A 143 3.77 2.23 0.56
CA ILE A 143 4.21 3.57 0.19
C ILE A 143 3.95 3.84 -1.29
N LEU A 144 3.57 5.07 -1.62
CA LEU A 144 3.17 5.50 -2.95
C LEU A 144 3.96 6.73 -3.39
N PRO A 145 4.39 6.80 -4.65
CA PRO A 145 4.98 8.01 -5.20
C PRO A 145 3.89 9.04 -5.49
N VAL A 146 3.81 10.05 -4.63
CA VAL A 146 2.92 11.21 -4.78
C VAL A 146 3.58 12.30 -5.63
N ASP A 147 4.91 12.32 -5.69
CA ASP A 147 5.72 13.16 -6.60
C ASP A 147 7.04 12.45 -6.97
N GLU A 148 7.90 13.10 -7.76
CA GLU A 148 9.19 12.59 -8.23
C GLU A 148 10.19 12.30 -7.09
N ASP A 149 10.04 12.98 -5.96
CA ASP A 149 10.91 12.89 -4.78
C ASP A 149 10.14 12.67 -3.47
N VAL A 150 8.81 12.50 -3.54
CA VAL A 150 7.95 12.29 -2.36
C VAL A 150 7.24 10.95 -2.42
N LEU A 151 7.47 10.15 -1.38
CA LEU A 151 6.79 8.89 -1.14
C LEU A 151 5.93 9.00 0.13
N SER A 152 4.65 8.63 0.05
CA SER A 152 3.71 8.73 1.18
C SER A 152 2.93 7.44 1.41
N PHE A 153 2.56 7.20 2.67
CA PHE A 153 1.64 6.14 3.07
C PHE A 153 0.17 6.59 3.07
N GLU A 154 -0.11 7.90 3.06
CA GLU A 154 -1.47 8.47 3.16
C GLU A 154 -2.26 7.91 4.37
N LEU A 155 -1.60 7.81 5.53
CA LEU A 155 -2.20 7.34 6.79
C LEU A 155 -2.52 8.50 7.73
N ASP A 156 -3.64 9.20 7.46
CA ASP A 156 -4.09 10.40 8.21
C ASP A 156 -4.06 10.26 9.73
N LEU A 157 -4.36 9.06 10.25
CA LEU A 157 -4.52 8.82 11.68
C LEU A 157 -3.26 8.25 12.36
N ALA A 158 -2.19 7.97 11.59
CA ALA A 158 -1.02 7.24 12.10
C ALA A 158 -0.37 7.92 13.31
N TYR A 159 -0.34 9.25 13.35
CA TYR A 159 0.21 9.99 14.48
C TYR A 159 -0.64 9.83 15.74
N LYS A 160 -1.97 10.01 15.64
CA LYS A 160 -2.90 9.83 16.75
C LYS A 160 -2.90 8.38 17.24
N GLU A 161 -2.97 7.43 16.32
CA GLU A 161 -2.96 5.99 16.62
C GLU A 161 -1.69 5.60 17.39
N CYS A 162 -0.53 6.05 16.92
CA CYS A 162 0.75 5.73 17.56
C CYS A 162 0.93 6.42 18.92
N GLN A 163 0.60 7.72 19.03
CA GLN A 163 0.94 8.52 20.21
C GLN A 163 -0.15 8.58 21.28
N VAL A 164 -1.42 8.46 20.87
CA VAL A 164 -2.56 8.57 21.79
C VAL A 164 -3.16 7.20 22.05
N ASP A 165 -3.42 6.43 21.00
CA ASP A 165 -4.12 5.14 21.13
C ASP A 165 -3.15 3.99 21.45
N GLY A 166 -1.84 4.23 21.37
CA GLY A 166 -0.79 3.23 21.63
C GLY A 166 -0.66 2.16 20.55
N ASP A 167 -1.28 2.37 19.39
CA ASP A 167 -1.21 1.46 18.25
C ASP A 167 0.03 1.76 17.40
N THR A 168 1.05 0.92 17.53
CA THR A 168 2.31 1.03 16.80
C THR A 168 2.32 0.29 15.45
N SER A 169 1.16 -0.11 14.91
CA SER A 169 1.07 -0.86 13.65
C SER A 169 1.72 -0.12 12.47
N SER A 170 1.59 1.21 12.43
CA SER A 170 2.21 2.07 11.42
C SER A 170 3.74 1.92 11.38
N LEU A 171 4.41 1.74 12.52
CA LEU A 171 5.87 1.56 12.57
C LEU A 171 6.31 0.29 11.85
N TRP A 172 5.53 -0.78 11.97
CA TRP A 172 5.78 -2.02 11.23
C TRP A 172 5.54 -1.83 9.73
N HIS A 173 4.49 -1.08 9.33
CA HIS A 173 4.24 -0.75 7.92
C HIS A 173 5.40 0.04 7.31
N ILE A 174 5.95 1.01 8.04
CA ILE A 174 7.13 1.79 7.63
C ILE A 174 8.32 0.86 7.40
N ALA A 175 8.64 0.00 8.38
CA ALA A 175 9.74 -0.96 8.24
C ALA A 175 9.54 -1.91 7.05
N LYS A 176 8.33 -2.45 6.84
CA LYS A 176 8.05 -3.35 5.70
C LYS A 176 8.16 -2.64 4.36
N ALA A 177 7.77 -1.36 4.27
CA ALA A 177 7.93 -0.60 3.03
C ALA A 177 9.38 -0.29 2.72
N ILE A 178 10.18 0.09 3.73
CA ILE A 178 11.64 0.26 3.57
C ILE A 178 12.24 -1.05 3.08
N HIS A 179 11.88 -2.17 3.67
CA HIS A 179 12.35 -3.48 3.24
C HIS A 179 11.92 -3.82 1.80
N LYS A 180 10.71 -3.43 1.36
CA LYS A 180 10.27 -3.55 -0.04
C LYS A 180 11.10 -2.67 -0.99
N LEU A 181 11.49 -1.46 -0.55
CA LEU A 181 12.41 -0.60 -1.29
C LEU A 181 13.79 -1.26 -1.41
N GLU A 182 14.30 -1.89 -0.35
CA GLU A 182 15.59 -2.60 -0.39
C GLU A 182 15.60 -3.76 -1.39
N PHE A 183 14.49 -4.51 -1.50
CA PHE A 183 14.35 -5.53 -2.55
C PHE A 183 14.30 -4.97 -3.97
N SER A 184 13.91 -3.70 -4.13
CA SER A 184 13.76 -3.06 -5.44
C SER A 184 15.02 -2.29 -5.87
N PHE A 185 15.73 -1.71 -4.91
CA PHE A 185 16.80 -0.72 -5.12
C PHE A 185 18.12 -1.07 -4.40
N GLY A 186 18.19 -2.24 -3.78
CA GLY A 186 19.34 -2.71 -3.01
C GLY A 186 19.30 -2.34 -1.52
N LEU A 187 20.04 -3.10 -0.72
CA LEU A 187 20.12 -2.93 0.73
C LEU A 187 20.73 -1.57 1.11
N ILE A 188 20.03 -0.78 1.93
CA ILE A 188 20.50 0.56 2.31
C ILE A 188 21.63 0.43 3.33
N PRO A 189 22.87 0.90 3.04
CA PRO A 189 24.03 0.59 3.86
C PRO A 189 24.09 1.41 5.15
N ASN A 190 23.53 2.61 5.17
CA ASN A 190 23.60 3.52 6.32
C ASN A 190 22.20 3.85 6.83
N VAL A 191 21.88 3.43 8.05
CA VAL A 191 20.62 3.80 8.71
C VAL A 191 20.93 4.69 9.92
N ARG A 192 20.32 5.89 9.94
CA ARG A 192 20.40 6.84 11.05
C ARG A 192 19.00 7.07 11.58
N ALA A 193 18.82 7.07 12.90
CA ALA A 193 17.51 7.25 13.51
C ALA A 193 17.56 8.26 14.65
N LYS A 194 16.54 9.12 14.74
CA LYS A 194 16.36 10.07 15.84
C LYS A 194 14.91 10.06 16.32
N GLY A 195 14.73 9.65 17.57
CA GLY A 195 13.42 9.55 18.23
C GLY A 195 13.01 8.09 18.51
N LYS A 196 12.04 7.90 19.40
CA LYS A 196 11.68 6.56 19.91
C LYS A 196 11.05 5.71 18.82
N ALA A 197 10.12 6.29 18.05
CA ALA A 197 9.46 5.59 16.95
C ALA A 197 10.47 5.24 15.84
N SER A 198 11.38 6.15 15.50
CA SER A 198 12.41 5.92 14.48
C SER A 198 13.39 4.81 14.86
N VAL A 199 13.86 4.77 16.10
CA VAL A 199 14.70 3.66 16.59
C VAL A 199 13.93 2.35 16.51
N ARG A 200 12.64 2.37 16.89
CA ARG A 200 11.80 1.17 16.82
C ARG A 200 11.61 0.66 15.38
N VAL A 201 11.43 1.56 14.40
CA VAL A 201 11.36 1.21 12.98
C VAL A 201 12.67 0.55 12.54
N ALA A 202 13.83 1.10 12.92
CA ALA A 202 15.13 0.52 12.59
C ALA A 202 15.30 -0.88 13.20
N ASP A 203 14.88 -1.11 14.45
CA ASP A 203 14.92 -2.42 15.10
C ASP A 203 14.05 -3.45 14.36
N ILE A 204 12.84 -3.05 13.94
CA ILE A 204 11.93 -3.92 13.18
C ILE A 204 12.55 -4.25 11.82
N LEU A 205 13.12 -3.27 11.13
CA LEU A 205 13.78 -3.46 9.84
C LEU A 205 14.96 -4.43 9.94
N ASN A 206 15.83 -4.26 10.94
CA ASN A 206 16.96 -5.16 11.19
C ASN A 206 16.50 -6.62 11.40
N ARG A 207 15.39 -6.81 12.11
CA ARG A 207 14.79 -8.14 12.29
C ARG A 207 14.23 -8.70 10.99
N MET A 208 13.52 -7.90 10.20
CA MET A 208 13.01 -8.32 8.90
C MET A 208 14.14 -8.76 7.98
N GLN A 209 15.25 -8.00 7.93
CA GLN A 209 16.43 -8.36 7.14
C GLN A 209 17.11 -9.64 7.62
N ALA A 210 17.09 -9.93 8.92
CA ALA A 210 17.64 -11.18 9.45
C ALA A 210 16.75 -12.39 9.11
N GLU A 211 15.43 -12.20 9.04
CA GLU A 211 14.44 -13.23 8.70
C GLU A 211 14.35 -13.45 7.17
N GLU A 212 14.34 -12.38 6.39
CA GLU A 212 14.25 -12.32 4.93
C GLU A 212 15.40 -11.46 4.36
N PRO A 213 16.60 -12.02 4.18
CA PRO A 213 17.73 -11.25 3.68
C PRO A 213 17.52 -10.79 2.24
N VAL A 214 17.94 -9.56 1.95
CA VAL A 214 17.91 -8.99 0.60
C VAL A 214 19.08 -9.57 -0.21
N ASN A 215 18.81 -10.57 -1.04
CA ASN A 215 19.84 -11.14 -1.90
C ASN A 215 20.03 -10.28 -3.15
N THR A 216 21.28 -9.92 -3.46
CA THR A 216 21.66 -9.16 -4.65
C THR A 216 21.20 -9.82 -5.96
N SER A 217 21.15 -11.16 -6.00
CA SER A 217 20.65 -11.92 -7.14
C SER A 217 19.15 -11.72 -7.41
N ASP A 218 18.35 -11.52 -6.36
CA ASP A 218 16.90 -11.34 -6.48
C ASP A 218 16.57 -9.92 -6.95
N VAL A 219 17.33 -8.91 -6.52
CA VAL A 219 17.24 -7.52 -6.99
C VAL A 219 17.49 -7.44 -8.49
N ILE A 220 18.57 -8.08 -8.96
CA ILE A 220 18.94 -8.13 -10.39
C ILE A 220 17.88 -8.85 -11.22
N LEU A 221 17.36 -9.98 -10.72
CA LEU A 221 16.28 -10.71 -11.40
C LEU A 221 14.98 -9.90 -11.47
N HIS A 222 14.69 -9.06 -10.48
CA HIS A 222 13.49 -8.22 -10.47
C HIS A 222 13.63 -7.02 -11.43
N GLN A 223 14.78 -6.34 -11.41
CA GLN A 223 15.06 -5.19 -12.28
C GLN A 223 15.25 -5.60 -13.76
N PHE A 224 15.89 -6.74 -14.05
CA PHE A 224 16.31 -7.12 -15.42
C PHE A 224 15.55 -8.31 -16.02
N LYS A 225 14.52 -8.85 -15.35
CA LYS A 225 13.66 -9.93 -15.88
C LYS A 225 13.20 -9.76 -17.34
N PRO A 226 12.79 -8.55 -17.80
CA PRO A 226 12.37 -8.39 -19.19
C PRO A 226 13.55 -8.42 -20.19
N ILE A 227 14.74 -7.97 -19.77
CA ILE A 227 15.94 -7.87 -20.64
C ILE A 227 16.66 -9.23 -20.72
N LEU A 228 16.77 -9.95 -19.60
CA LEU A 228 17.46 -11.24 -19.50
C LEU A 228 16.77 -12.37 -20.28
N LYS A 229 15.49 -12.23 -20.65
CA LYS A 229 14.79 -13.21 -21.49
C LYS A 229 15.15 -13.15 -22.98
N GLN A 230 15.84 -12.10 -23.43
CA GLN A 230 16.17 -11.88 -24.85
C GLN A 230 17.63 -12.11 -25.21
N ILE A 231 18.51 -12.37 -24.23
CA ILE A 231 19.95 -12.42 -24.44
C ILE A 231 20.50 -13.68 -23.75
N ASP A 232 21.29 -14.46 -24.49
CA ASP A 232 22.03 -15.61 -23.95
C ASP A 232 23.32 -15.07 -23.30
N LEU A 233 23.21 -14.56 -22.07
CA LEU A 233 24.35 -13.95 -21.37
C LEU A 233 25.26 -15.04 -20.78
N GLY A 234 26.50 -15.11 -21.25
CA GLY A 234 27.54 -15.95 -20.63
C GLY A 234 27.91 -15.51 -19.20
N ASN A 235 28.50 -16.43 -18.44
CA ASN A 235 28.84 -16.30 -17.00
C ASN A 235 29.63 -15.03 -16.62
N LEU A 236 30.42 -14.45 -17.53
CA LEU A 236 31.22 -13.24 -17.25
C LEU A 236 30.37 -11.97 -17.17
N MET A 237 29.31 -11.87 -17.98
CA MET A 237 28.41 -10.71 -17.94
C MET A 237 27.45 -10.80 -16.76
N LEU A 238 27.04 -12.01 -16.36
CA LEU A 238 26.33 -12.25 -15.11
C LEU A 238 27.18 -11.87 -13.88
N TYR A 239 28.49 -12.14 -13.91
CA TYR A 239 29.42 -11.72 -12.86
C TYR A 239 29.58 -10.18 -12.79
N LEU A 240 29.71 -9.49 -13.93
CA LEU A 240 29.77 -8.03 -13.96
C LEU A 240 28.46 -7.37 -13.53
N ILE A 241 27.31 -7.92 -13.94
CA ILE A 241 25.98 -7.47 -13.49
C ILE A 241 25.85 -7.66 -11.97
N THR A 242 26.26 -8.81 -11.43
CA THR A 242 26.21 -9.06 -9.98
C THR A 242 27.20 -8.22 -9.18
N HIS A 243 28.39 -7.91 -9.72
CA HIS A 243 29.40 -7.10 -9.03
C HIS A 243 29.19 -5.58 -9.14
N PHE A 244 28.71 -5.06 -10.28
CA PHE A 244 28.52 -3.61 -10.48
C PHE A 244 27.08 -3.14 -10.28
N MET A 245 26.06 -4.00 -10.51
CA MET A 245 24.64 -3.65 -10.38
C MET A 245 24.01 -4.07 -9.05
N GLY A 246 24.82 -4.62 -8.14
CA GLY A 246 24.44 -4.89 -6.75
C GLY A 246 24.67 -3.72 -5.80
N MET A 247 25.12 -2.57 -6.30
CA MET A 247 25.32 -1.37 -5.50
C MET A 247 23.95 -0.78 -5.15
N PRO A 248 23.69 -0.45 -3.88
CA PRO A 248 22.43 0.15 -3.49
C PRO A 248 22.29 1.53 -4.12
N GLU A 249 21.15 1.78 -4.76
CA GLU A 249 20.82 3.08 -5.33
C GLU A 249 20.61 4.13 -4.22
N ILE A 250 20.18 3.67 -3.05
CA ILE A 250 19.95 4.50 -1.86
C ILE A 250 21.12 4.32 -0.89
N ASN A 251 21.91 5.39 -0.70
CA ASN A 251 23.09 5.34 0.17
C ASN A 251 22.79 5.43 1.67
N THR A 252 21.83 6.26 2.06
CA THR A 252 21.55 6.54 3.48
C THR A 252 20.05 6.72 3.70
N LEU A 253 19.54 6.05 4.73
CA LEU A 253 18.21 6.25 5.28
C LEU A 253 18.31 7.03 6.58
N ILE A 254 17.59 8.15 6.67
CA ILE A 254 17.45 8.94 7.89
C ILE A 254 16.01 8.87 8.37
N LEU A 255 15.81 8.28 9.54
CA LEU A 255 14.51 8.16 10.20
C LEU A 255 14.39 9.24 11.27
N ILE A 256 13.40 10.12 11.11
CA ILE A 256 13.13 11.21 12.05
C ILE A 256 11.71 11.04 12.60
N ASP A 257 11.61 10.99 13.92
CA ASP A 257 10.34 10.91 14.64
C ASP A 257 9.76 12.32 14.76
N ARG A 258 8.48 12.48 14.42
CA ARG A 258 7.79 13.79 14.52
C ARG A 258 7.87 14.37 15.92
N GLU A 259 7.88 13.54 16.97
CA GLU A 259 7.99 14.01 18.36
C GLU A 259 9.30 14.74 18.68
N VAL A 260 10.34 14.56 17.86
CA VAL A 260 11.61 15.27 18.05
C VAL A 260 11.46 16.77 17.81
N ASP A 261 10.45 17.17 17.05
CA ASP A 261 10.13 18.56 16.77
C ASP A 261 8.61 18.73 16.65
N MET A 262 7.93 19.13 17.72
CA MET A 262 6.50 19.44 17.66
C MET A 262 6.22 20.89 17.31
N ILE A 263 7.26 21.73 17.18
CA ILE A 263 7.12 23.16 16.95
C ILE A 263 6.82 23.43 15.48
N THR A 264 7.59 22.84 14.56
CA THR A 264 7.41 23.06 13.11
C THR A 264 5.98 22.87 12.60
N PRO A 265 5.24 21.79 12.93
CA PRO A 265 3.87 21.61 12.44
C PRO A 265 2.84 22.55 13.09
N MET A 266 3.21 23.25 14.18
CA MET A 266 2.35 24.23 14.86
C MET A 266 2.56 25.65 14.33
N CYS A 267 3.61 25.88 13.56
CA CYS A 267 3.88 27.16 12.91
C CYS A 267 3.07 27.25 11.60
N THR A 268 2.47 28.40 11.34
CA THR A 268 1.83 28.68 10.04
C THR A 268 2.85 28.55 8.92
N GLN A 269 2.52 27.74 7.92
CA GLN A 269 3.38 27.53 6.77
C GLN A 269 3.37 28.78 5.85
N LEU A 270 4.55 29.21 5.39
CA LEU A 270 4.71 30.44 4.59
C LEU A 270 5.17 30.20 3.14
N THR A 271 5.26 28.94 2.73
CA THR A 271 5.45 28.58 1.31
C THR A 271 4.12 28.63 0.58
N TYR A 272 4.13 28.71 -0.75
CA TYR A 272 2.90 28.73 -1.54
C TYR A 272 2.03 27.49 -1.30
N GLU A 273 2.63 26.30 -1.38
CA GLU A 273 1.92 25.04 -1.13
C GLU A 273 1.45 24.92 0.32
N GLY A 274 2.28 25.33 1.29
CA GLY A 274 1.92 25.32 2.69
C GLY A 274 0.74 26.25 3.01
N LEU A 275 0.70 27.45 2.44
CA LEU A 275 -0.44 28.36 2.60
C LEU A 275 -1.73 27.81 1.96
N LEU A 276 -1.62 27.07 0.85
CA LEU A 276 -2.78 26.40 0.26
C LEU A 276 -3.30 25.27 1.17
N ASP A 277 -2.41 24.55 1.84
CA ASP A 277 -2.77 23.47 2.77
C ASP A 277 -3.45 24.00 4.03
N GLU A 278 -3.00 25.14 4.56
CA GLU A 278 -3.58 25.81 5.74
C GLU A 278 -5.01 26.35 5.52
N VAL A 279 -5.38 26.63 4.26
CA VAL A 279 -6.67 27.25 3.91
C VAL A 279 -7.71 26.22 3.45
N ARG A 280 -7.33 24.94 3.32
CA ARG A 280 -8.19 23.86 2.80
C ARG A 280 -9.31 23.39 3.75
#